data_AF-A0AAV2DD05-F1
#
_entry.id   AF-A0AAV2DD05-F1
#
_cell.length_a   1.000
_cell.length_b   1.000
_cell.length_c   1.000
_cell.angle_alpha   90.00
_cell.angle_beta   90.00
_cell.angle_gamma   90.00
#
_symmetry.space_group_name_H-M   'P 1'
#
loop_
_entity.id
_entity.type
_entity.pdbx_description
1 polymer ?
#
loop_
_entity_poly.entity_id
_entity_poly.type
_entity_poly.pdbx_seq_one_letter_code
_entity_poly.pdbx_strand_id
1 'polypeptide(L)'
;MNFVVWNKACVVRHVWNVLISSGSLWVAWVQRYRIKQKSFWDLKEGAAGSWVWKRLLRCRSDIQHFVSNQGDLTLWDGEPMARYSVKRAWDSLRLHDSPVGWFELVWSKEVVHRHGIILWLAILGRLRTQDKLLAWGKPVSGFCVFYPGGIETCCHIFYACPFMQAIVTSCVASLAPVSGLGTWEEVIDWCASEWKGKSSAAVACRAVWSLAVSLTWRERCARLYGVQSVKTPGILCREVGRVLKWRAEIDFDLQKSLSAIRLGCL
;
A
#
# COMPACT_ATOMS: atom_id res chain seq x y z
N MET A 1 1.47 -0.79 7.31
CA MET A 1 2.64 -1.54 6.78
C MET A 1 3.79 -0.57 6.54
N ASN A 2 4.87 -0.65 7.32
CA ASN A 2 6.05 0.19 7.13
C ASN A 2 6.95 -0.43 6.05
N PHE A 3 6.84 0.07 4.81
CA PHE A 3 7.60 -0.45 3.67
C PHE A 3 9.12 -0.25 3.82
N VAL A 4 9.57 0.72 4.62
CA VAL A 4 11.00 0.93 4.89
C VAL A 4 11.56 -0.24 5.69
N VAL A 5 10.85 -0.64 6.75
CA VAL A 5 11.24 -1.79 7.59
C VAL A 5 11.07 -3.11 6.83
N TRP A 6 10.01 -3.26 6.04
CA TRP A 6 9.84 -4.45 5.17
C TRP A 6 10.98 -4.58 4.16
N ASN A 7 11.33 -3.50 3.47
CA ASN A 7 12.46 -3.50 2.54
C ASN A 7 13.77 -3.81 3.26
N LYS A 8 13.96 -3.29 4.49
CA LYS A 8 15.11 -3.65 5.32
C LYS A 8 15.15 -5.15 5.61
N ALA A 9 14.04 -5.75 6.03
CA ALA A 9 13.93 -7.20 6.24
C ALA A 9 14.22 -8.02 4.97
N CYS A 10 13.83 -7.53 3.78
CA CYS A 10 14.23 -8.15 2.51
C CYS A 10 15.73 -8.06 2.24
N VAL A 11 16.34 -6.88 2.46
CA VAL A 11 17.79 -6.67 2.27
C VAL A 11 18.60 -7.54 3.22
N VAL A 12 18.16 -7.69 4.47
CA VAL A 12 18.83 -8.51 5.49
C VAL A 12 18.93 -9.98 5.10
N ARG A 13 18.07 -10.50 4.20
CA ARG A 13 18.23 -11.84 3.62
C ARG A 13 19.61 -12.05 3.00
N HIS A 14 20.12 -11.04 2.30
CA HIS A 14 21.43 -11.12 1.66
C HIS A 14 22.55 -11.10 2.69
N VAL A 15 22.38 -10.34 3.78
CA VAL A 15 23.33 -10.35 4.91
C VAL A 15 23.32 -11.72 5.58
N TRP A 16 22.16 -12.28 5.85
CA TRP A 16 22.03 -13.64 6.41
C TRP A 16 22.74 -14.69 5.56
N ASN A 17 22.50 -14.66 4.24
CA ASN A 17 23.16 -15.57 3.30
C ASN A 17 24.68 -15.46 3.33
N VAL A 18 25.22 -14.26 3.52
CA VAL A 18 26.66 -14.04 3.68
C VAL A 18 27.16 -14.64 5.00
N LEU A 19 26.45 -14.40 6.11
CA LEU A 19 26.84 -14.88 7.43
C LEU A 19 26.90 -16.42 7.52
N ILE A 20 25.89 -17.10 6.96
CA ILE A 20 25.85 -18.57 6.93
C ILE A 20 26.68 -19.17 5.80
N SER A 21 27.42 -18.35 5.04
CA SER A 21 28.17 -18.75 3.85
C SER A 21 27.34 -19.63 2.90
N SER A 22 26.14 -19.16 2.55
CA SER A 22 25.25 -19.91 1.68
C SER A 22 25.93 -20.24 0.36
N GLY A 23 25.72 -21.45 -0.18
CA GLY A 23 26.47 -22.00 -1.32
C GLY A 23 26.28 -21.32 -2.67
N SER A 24 25.80 -20.07 -2.72
CA SER A 24 25.65 -19.30 -3.95
C SER A 24 26.97 -18.70 -4.43
N LEU A 25 27.14 -18.60 -5.76
CA LEU A 25 28.32 -17.96 -6.37
C LEU A 25 28.52 -16.52 -5.91
N TRP A 26 27.43 -15.78 -5.71
CA TRP A 26 27.49 -14.40 -5.20
C TRP A 26 28.07 -14.35 -3.78
N VAL A 27 27.65 -15.24 -2.88
CA VAL A 27 28.21 -15.31 -1.51
C VAL A 27 29.68 -15.74 -1.57
N ALA A 28 30.04 -16.75 -2.35
CA ALA A 28 31.44 -17.17 -2.50
C ALA A 28 32.33 -16.02 -3.00
N TRP A 29 31.84 -15.24 -3.96
CA TRP A 29 32.55 -14.05 -4.46
C TRP A 29 32.67 -12.96 -3.38
N VAL A 30 31.60 -12.67 -2.63
CA VAL A 30 31.62 -11.71 -1.52
C VAL A 30 32.61 -12.14 -0.45
N GLN A 31 32.59 -13.41 -0.06
CA GLN A 31 33.52 -13.96 0.93
C GLN A 31 34.96 -13.82 0.46
N ARG A 32 35.27 -14.21 -0.79
CA ARG A 32 36.64 -14.18 -1.32
C ARG A 32 37.18 -12.77 -1.55
N TYR A 33 36.38 -11.85 -2.08
CA TYR A 33 36.87 -10.56 -2.57
C TYR A 33 36.50 -9.34 -1.73
N ARG A 34 35.38 -9.41 -0.98
CA ARG A 34 34.91 -8.28 -0.14
C ARG A 34 35.24 -8.48 1.32
N ILE A 35 34.89 -9.62 1.89
CA ILE A 35 35.09 -9.93 3.31
C ILE A 35 36.52 -10.40 3.56
N LYS A 36 37.03 -11.27 2.68
CA LYS A 36 38.34 -11.93 2.80
C LYS A 36 38.41 -12.69 4.13
N GLN A 37 39.37 -12.35 4.98
CA GLN A 37 39.57 -12.95 6.31
C GLN A 37 39.08 -12.05 7.45
N LYS A 38 38.21 -11.07 7.15
CA LYS A 38 37.66 -10.15 8.15
C LYS A 38 36.27 -10.61 8.59
N SER A 39 35.85 -10.22 9.79
CA SER A 39 34.45 -10.35 10.17
C SER A 39 33.59 -9.39 9.35
N PHE A 40 32.40 -9.83 8.93
CA PHE A 40 31.41 -8.96 8.30
C PHE A 40 31.07 -7.74 9.18
N TRP A 41 31.06 -7.92 10.49
CA TRP A 41 30.71 -6.89 11.47
C TRP A 41 31.77 -5.78 11.57
N ASP A 42 33.04 -6.08 11.28
CA ASP A 42 34.17 -5.15 11.44
C ASP A 42 34.53 -4.36 10.16
N LEU A 43 33.84 -4.63 9.04
CA LEU A 43 34.12 -3.97 7.77
C LEU A 43 33.75 -2.47 7.83
N LYS A 44 34.62 -1.58 7.35
CA LYS A 44 34.30 -0.15 7.27
C LYS A 44 33.47 0.15 6.02
N GLU A 45 32.53 1.09 6.13
CA GLU A 45 31.85 1.69 4.97
C GLU A 45 32.83 2.59 4.19
N GLY A 46 33.72 1.97 3.41
CA GLY A 46 34.68 2.70 2.57
C GLY A 46 34.03 3.34 1.34
N ALA A 47 34.72 4.31 0.73
CA ALA A 47 34.30 4.94 -0.52
C ALA A 47 34.21 3.96 -1.70
N ALA A 48 35.07 2.92 -1.71
CA ALA A 48 35.10 1.88 -2.73
C ALA A 48 34.10 0.75 -2.45
N GLY A 49 33.12 0.57 -3.35
CA GLY A 49 32.12 -0.50 -3.28
C GLY A 49 30.82 -0.11 -4.00
N SER A 50 30.08 -1.11 -4.50
CA SER A 50 28.77 -0.85 -5.12
C SER A 50 27.79 -0.28 -4.08
N TRP A 51 26.81 0.48 -4.55
CA TRP A 51 25.75 1.01 -3.68
C TRP A 51 25.05 -0.09 -2.88
N VAL A 52 24.84 -1.27 -3.50
CA VAL A 52 24.26 -2.45 -2.84
C VAL A 52 25.14 -2.92 -1.68
N TRP A 53 26.47 -3.00 -1.86
CA TRP A 53 27.38 -3.41 -0.79
C TRP A 53 27.34 -2.44 0.40
N LYS A 54 27.37 -1.13 0.12
CA LYS A 54 27.21 -0.10 1.16
C LYS A 54 25.88 -0.24 1.89
N ARG A 55 24.80 -0.55 1.17
CA ARG A 55 23.47 -0.78 1.75
C ARG A 55 23.46 -1.99 2.69
N LEU A 56 24.13 -3.09 2.33
CA LEU A 56 24.25 -4.29 3.18
C LEU A 56 25.02 -3.99 4.46
N LEU A 57 26.13 -3.24 4.37
CA LEU A 57 26.92 -2.85 5.53
C LEU A 57 26.14 -1.96 6.50
N ARG A 58 25.30 -1.05 6.00
CA ARG A 58 24.44 -0.20 6.84
C ARG A 58 23.41 -0.97 7.64
N CYS A 59 22.93 -2.11 7.14
CA CYS A 59 21.96 -2.93 7.85
C CYS A 59 22.55 -3.61 9.10
N ARG A 60 23.88 -3.61 9.31
CA ARG A 60 24.52 -4.27 10.45
C ARG A 60 24.05 -3.75 11.80
N SER A 61 24.05 -2.43 11.97
CA SER A 61 23.62 -1.80 13.23
C SER A 61 22.17 -2.14 13.58
N ASP A 62 21.34 -2.38 12.56
CA ASP A 62 19.94 -2.72 12.75
C ASP A 62 19.70 -4.17 13.20
N ILE A 63 20.63 -5.09 12.89
CA ILE A 63 20.44 -6.53 13.11
C ILE A 63 21.43 -7.17 14.07
N GLN A 64 22.50 -6.46 14.46
CA GLN A 64 23.56 -7.02 15.30
C GLN A 64 23.03 -7.57 16.64
N HIS A 65 21.94 -7.02 17.15
CA HIS A 65 21.32 -7.44 18.40
C HIS A 65 20.46 -8.70 18.24
N PHE A 66 20.02 -9.00 17.01
CA PHE A 66 19.18 -10.15 16.70
C PHE A 66 20.03 -11.36 16.27
N VAL A 67 21.25 -11.13 15.78
CA VAL A 67 22.10 -12.18 15.24
C VAL A 67 23.20 -12.55 16.23
N SER A 68 23.26 -13.82 16.60
CA SER A 68 24.35 -14.38 17.40
C SER A 68 24.85 -15.70 16.81
N ASN A 69 26.10 -16.05 17.11
CA ASN A 69 26.67 -17.34 16.74
C ASN A 69 26.81 -18.19 18.01
N GLN A 70 26.32 -19.43 17.97
CA GLN A 70 26.55 -20.45 18.99
C GLN A 70 27.15 -21.69 18.30
N GLY A 71 28.48 -21.84 18.40
CA GLY A 71 29.21 -22.84 17.63
C GLY A 71 29.05 -22.60 16.13
N ASP A 72 28.63 -23.65 15.40
CA ASP A 72 28.39 -23.60 13.95
C ASP A 72 27.01 -23.03 13.57
N LEU A 73 26.17 -22.66 14.55
CA LEU A 73 24.81 -22.18 14.31
C LEU A 73 24.73 -20.65 14.41
N THR A 74 24.20 -20.02 13.37
CA THR A 74 23.74 -18.64 13.42
C THR A 74 22.28 -18.59 13.87
N LEU A 75 22.02 -17.86 14.94
CA LEU A 75 20.70 -17.68 15.55
C LEU A 75 20.10 -16.32 15.17
N TRP A 76 18.77 -16.25 15.10
CA TRP A 76 18.00 -15.02 14.99
C TRP A 76 17.04 -14.92 16.18
N ASP A 77 17.23 -13.91 17.02
CA ASP A 77 16.52 -13.72 18.30
C ASP A 77 16.66 -14.93 19.23
N GLY A 78 17.86 -15.50 19.31
CA GLY A 78 18.15 -16.67 20.15
C GLY A 78 17.64 -18.00 19.60
N GLU A 79 16.94 -18.00 18.46
CA GLU A 79 16.38 -19.20 17.84
C GLU A 79 17.11 -19.56 16.54
N PRO A 80 17.37 -20.85 16.26
CA PRO A 80 17.93 -21.27 14.98
C PRO A 80 17.04 -20.84 13.81
N MET A 81 17.65 -20.31 12.75
CA MET A 81 16.95 -19.93 11.53
C MET A 81 17.59 -20.60 10.31
N ALA A 82 17.36 -21.92 10.18
CA ALA A 82 17.90 -22.72 9.07
C ALA A 82 17.60 -22.14 7.68
N ARG A 83 16.44 -21.47 7.52
CA ARG A 83 16.09 -20.68 6.33
C ARG A 83 15.64 -19.29 6.74
N TYR A 84 16.22 -18.28 6.09
CA TYR A 84 15.86 -16.89 6.35
C TYR A 84 14.38 -16.62 6.04
N SER A 85 13.62 -16.19 7.06
CA SER A 85 12.24 -15.76 6.92
C SER A 85 12.15 -14.23 6.96
N VAL A 86 11.75 -13.62 5.84
CA VAL A 86 11.50 -12.17 5.77
C VAL A 86 10.43 -11.76 6.77
N LYS A 87 9.41 -12.61 6.98
CA LYS A 87 8.35 -12.34 7.97
C LYS A 87 8.93 -12.26 9.39
N ARG A 88 9.71 -13.27 9.82
CA ARG A 88 10.33 -13.27 11.16
C ARG A 88 11.24 -12.05 11.34
N ALA A 89 12.13 -11.80 10.38
CA ALA A 89 13.02 -10.67 10.47
C ALA A 89 12.28 -9.32 10.48
N TRP A 90 11.20 -9.20 9.70
CA TRP A 90 10.35 -8.02 9.72
C TRP A 90 9.61 -7.84 11.06
N ASP A 91 9.16 -8.94 11.66
CA ASP A 91 8.53 -8.93 12.99
C ASP A 91 9.52 -8.46 14.07
N SER A 92 10.78 -8.89 14.04
CA SER A 92 11.82 -8.41 14.98
C SER A 92 12.25 -6.96 14.73
N LEU A 93 12.35 -6.56 13.45
CA LEU A 93 12.83 -5.23 13.07
C LEU A 93 11.81 -4.12 13.24
N ARG A 94 10.51 -4.45 13.32
CA ARG A 94 9.45 -3.45 13.43
C ARG A 94 9.17 -3.14 14.88
N LEU A 95 8.91 -1.86 15.15
CA LEU A 95 8.18 -1.50 16.36
C LEU A 95 6.74 -2.00 16.19
N HIS A 96 6.28 -2.77 17.16
CA HIS A 96 4.90 -3.26 17.21
C HIS A 96 3.99 -2.12 17.67
N ASP A 97 3.48 -1.36 16.70
CA ASP A 97 2.41 -0.39 16.95
C ASP A 97 1.03 -1.06 16.89
N SER A 98 0.05 -0.42 17.54
CA SER A 98 -1.35 -0.79 17.40
C SER A 98 -1.78 -0.76 15.92
N PRO A 99 -2.60 -1.72 15.47
CA PRO A 99 -3.15 -1.67 14.13
C PRO A 99 -3.88 -0.35 13.87
N VAL A 100 -3.59 0.27 12.72
CA VAL A 100 -4.30 1.47 12.27
C VAL A 100 -5.78 1.15 12.00
N GLY A 101 -6.68 2.06 12.38
CA GLY A 101 -8.13 1.84 12.27
C GLY A 101 -8.61 1.54 10.84
N TRP A 102 -7.98 2.17 9.84
CA TRP A 102 -8.31 1.97 8.43
C TRP A 102 -7.73 0.70 7.80
N PHE A 103 -7.06 -0.19 8.54
CA PHE A 103 -6.37 -1.36 7.98
C PHE A 103 -7.28 -2.22 7.10
N GLU A 104 -8.49 -2.53 7.58
CA GLU A 104 -9.45 -3.35 6.84
C GLU A 104 -9.97 -2.67 5.56
N LEU A 105 -9.99 -1.33 5.49
CA LEU A 105 -10.41 -0.60 4.28
C LEU A 105 -9.49 -0.87 3.09
N VAL A 106 -8.22 -1.17 3.37
CA VAL A 106 -7.17 -1.26 2.35
C VAL A 106 -6.73 -2.70 2.10
N TRP A 107 -6.59 -3.48 3.18
CA TRP A 107 -5.90 -4.77 3.16
C TRP A 107 -6.84 -5.96 3.42
N SER A 108 -8.13 -5.79 3.15
CA SER A 108 -9.08 -6.89 3.14
C SER A 108 -9.05 -7.69 1.83
N LYS A 109 -9.54 -8.93 1.86
CA LYS A 109 -9.48 -9.87 0.72
C LYS A 109 -10.25 -9.40 -0.52
N GLU A 110 -11.35 -8.68 -0.30
CA GLU A 110 -12.21 -8.15 -1.34
C GLU A 110 -11.65 -6.87 -1.99
N VAL A 111 -10.57 -6.30 -1.45
CA VAL A 111 -9.87 -5.17 -2.08
C VAL A 111 -8.74 -5.72 -2.94
N VAL A 112 -8.80 -5.47 -4.25
CA VAL A 112 -7.70 -5.86 -5.14
C VAL A 112 -6.46 -5.05 -4.75
N HIS A 113 -5.33 -5.72 -4.50
CA HIS A 113 -4.10 -5.08 -4.04
C HIS A 113 -3.69 -3.82 -4.83
N ARG A 114 -3.79 -3.83 -6.16
CA ARG A 114 -3.45 -2.66 -6.99
C ARG A 114 -4.33 -1.43 -6.69
N HIS A 115 -5.61 -1.65 -6.37
CA HIS A 115 -6.57 -0.60 -6.02
C HIS A 115 -6.38 -0.18 -4.55
N GLY A 116 -6.12 -1.15 -3.67
CA GLY A 116 -5.73 -0.91 -2.27
C GLY A 116 -4.49 -0.03 -2.15
N ILE A 117 -3.46 -0.19 -2.99
CA ILE A 117 -2.27 0.69 -2.96
C ILE A 117 -2.64 2.15 -3.23
N ILE A 118 -3.51 2.43 -4.20
CA ILE A 118 -3.93 3.81 -4.50
C ILE A 118 -4.78 4.36 -3.34
N LEU A 119 -5.70 3.56 -2.81
CA LEU A 119 -6.50 3.94 -1.66
C LEU A 119 -5.64 4.22 -0.43
N TRP A 120 -4.64 3.39 -0.16
CA TRP A 120 -3.67 3.59 0.92
C TRP A 120 -2.92 4.91 0.77
N LEU A 121 -2.45 5.22 -0.43
CA LEU A 121 -1.80 6.50 -0.71
C LEU A 121 -2.76 7.68 -0.56
N ALA A 122 -4.05 7.50 -0.90
CA ALA A 122 -5.09 8.51 -0.69
C ALA A 122 -5.30 8.76 0.80
N ILE A 123 -5.48 7.70 1.59
CA ILE A 123 -5.65 7.73 3.05
C ILE A 123 -4.47 8.43 3.72
N LEU A 124 -3.24 8.13 3.31
CA LEU A 124 -2.04 8.80 3.85
C LEU A 124 -1.81 10.22 3.32
N GLY A 125 -2.68 10.75 2.47
CA GLY A 125 -2.49 12.06 1.85
C GLY A 125 -1.26 12.14 0.94
N ARG A 126 -0.79 11.01 0.39
CA ARG A 126 0.44 10.94 -0.44
C ARG A 126 0.21 11.02 -1.94
N LEU A 127 -1.04 11.13 -2.38
CA LEU A 127 -1.38 11.41 -3.77
C LEU A 127 -1.11 12.88 -4.11
N ARG A 128 -0.64 13.13 -5.34
CA ARG A 128 -0.26 14.47 -5.87
C ARG A 128 -1.49 15.25 -6.34
N THR A 129 -2.33 15.62 -5.38
CA THR A 129 -3.49 16.50 -5.57
C THR A 129 -3.05 17.94 -5.90
N GLN A 130 -3.90 18.73 -6.57
CA GLN A 130 -3.51 20.07 -7.01
C GLN A 130 -3.19 21.00 -5.84
N ASP A 131 -3.89 20.90 -4.72
CA ASP A 131 -3.59 21.64 -3.48
C ASP A 131 -2.13 21.45 -3.02
N LYS A 132 -1.63 20.21 -3.03
CA LYS A 132 -0.25 19.89 -2.65
C LYS A 132 0.75 20.35 -3.69
N LEU A 133 0.42 20.20 -4.97
CA LEU A 133 1.29 20.68 -6.05
C LEU A 133 1.42 22.21 -6.01
N LEU A 134 0.33 22.92 -5.73
CA LEU A 134 0.31 24.37 -5.55
C LEU A 134 1.12 24.78 -4.33
N ALA A 135 0.96 24.09 -3.19
CA ALA A 135 1.76 24.30 -1.98
C ALA A 135 3.28 24.06 -2.22
N TRP A 136 3.64 23.22 -3.19
CA TRP A 136 5.03 23.02 -3.64
C TRP A 136 5.50 24.03 -4.69
N GLY A 137 4.71 25.07 -4.98
CA GLY A 137 5.06 26.11 -5.96
C GLY A 137 4.98 25.64 -7.42
N LYS A 138 4.24 24.56 -7.72
CA LYS A 138 4.03 24.16 -9.12
C LYS A 138 2.94 25.04 -9.77
N PRO A 139 3.12 25.43 -11.05
CA PRO A 139 2.17 26.28 -11.76
C PRO A 139 0.95 25.46 -12.22
N VAL A 140 0.11 25.09 -11.26
CA VAL A 140 -1.10 24.29 -11.49
C VAL A 140 -2.33 25.10 -11.08
N SER A 141 -3.52 24.73 -11.55
CA SER A 141 -4.72 25.54 -11.33
C SER A 141 -5.23 25.51 -9.88
N GLY A 142 -4.92 24.45 -9.12
CA GLY A 142 -5.49 24.23 -7.79
C GLY A 142 -6.92 23.66 -7.81
N PHE A 143 -7.57 23.69 -8.98
CA PHE A 143 -8.97 23.29 -9.15
C PHE A 143 -9.12 21.83 -9.59
N CYS A 144 -10.24 21.25 -9.22
CA CYS A 144 -10.63 19.89 -9.56
C CYS A 144 -10.97 19.79 -11.05
N VAL A 145 -10.38 18.80 -11.72
CA VAL A 145 -10.64 18.52 -13.16
C VAL A 145 -12.04 17.93 -13.42
N PHE A 146 -12.74 17.51 -12.38
CA PHE A 146 -14.07 16.91 -12.48
C PHE A 146 -15.21 17.91 -12.25
N TYR A 147 -14.96 18.93 -11.44
CA TYR A 147 -15.98 19.88 -11.00
C TYR A 147 -15.41 21.30 -11.02
N PRO A 148 -15.84 22.14 -11.98
CA PRO A 148 -15.40 23.53 -12.08
C PRO A 148 -15.65 24.29 -10.76
N GLY A 149 -14.64 25.03 -10.29
CA GLY A 149 -14.72 25.82 -9.05
C GLY A 149 -14.45 25.05 -7.75
N GLY A 150 -14.37 23.72 -7.79
CA GLY A 150 -13.95 22.92 -6.62
C GLY A 150 -12.45 22.93 -6.42
N ILE A 151 -11.95 23.13 -5.19
CA ILE A 151 -10.52 22.98 -4.88
C ILE A 151 -10.17 21.48 -4.85
N GLU A 152 -9.10 21.08 -5.55
CA GLU A 152 -8.71 19.68 -5.62
C GLU A 152 -7.93 19.25 -4.36
N THR A 153 -8.63 18.63 -3.41
CA THR A 153 -8.08 17.93 -2.24
C THR A 153 -8.42 16.43 -2.28
N CYS A 154 -7.79 15.61 -1.43
CA CYS A 154 -8.19 14.20 -1.29
C CYS A 154 -9.66 14.06 -0.87
N CYS A 155 -10.09 14.83 0.15
CA CYS A 155 -11.48 14.86 0.61
C CYS A 155 -12.42 15.24 -0.52
N HIS A 156 -12.08 16.27 -1.31
CA HIS A 156 -12.90 16.64 -2.45
C HIS A 156 -12.98 15.50 -3.48
N ILE A 157 -11.85 15.05 -4.04
CA ILE A 157 -11.90 14.08 -5.16
C ILE A 157 -12.55 12.76 -4.76
N PHE A 158 -12.25 12.23 -3.57
CA PHE A 158 -12.63 10.86 -3.20
C PHE A 158 -13.88 10.78 -2.34
N TYR A 159 -14.44 11.93 -1.94
CA TYR A 159 -15.66 12.01 -1.14
C TYR A 159 -16.57 13.13 -1.63
N ALA A 160 -16.22 14.40 -1.50
CA ALA A 160 -17.19 15.49 -1.72
C ALA A 160 -17.54 15.77 -3.20
N CYS A 161 -16.72 15.33 -4.15
CA CYS A 161 -16.85 15.69 -5.57
C CYS A 161 -18.10 15.05 -6.18
N PRO A 162 -18.97 15.81 -6.88
CA PRO A 162 -20.16 15.28 -7.54
C PRO A 162 -19.86 14.13 -8.52
N PHE A 163 -18.69 14.17 -9.16
CA PHE A 163 -18.25 13.10 -10.06
C PHE A 163 -18.06 11.77 -9.32
N MET A 164 -17.37 11.78 -8.18
CA MET A 164 -17.17 10.60 -7.34
C MET A 164 -18.47 10.15 -6.72
N GLN A 165 -19.28 11.09 -6.22
CA GLN A 165 -20.59 10.81 -5.62
C GLN A 165 -21.54 10.13 -6.60
N ALA A 166 -21.59 10.57 -7.84
CA ALA A 166 -22.37 9.89 -8.89
C ALA A 166 -21.92 8.43 -9.10
N ILE A 167 -20.64 8.11 -8.96
CA ILE A 167 -20.13 6.72 -9.10
C ILE A 167 -20.56 5.88 -7.90
N VAL A 168 -20.26 6.33 -6.68
CA VAL A 168 -20.42 5.52 -5.47
C VAL A 168 -21.88 5.34 -5.08
N THR A 169 -22.70 6.39 -5.15
CA THR A 169 -24.15 6.30 -4.82
C THR A 169 -24.92 5.44 -5.81
N SER A 170 -24.51 5.43 -7.08
CA SER A 170 -25.08 4.53 -8.09
C SER A 170 -24.70 3.07 -7.86
N CYS A 171 -23.60 2.80 -7.15
CA CYS A 171 -23.17 1.44 -6.83
C CYS A 171 -23.79 0.97 -5.50
N VAL A 172 -23.61 1.72 -4.42
CA VAL A 172 -24.05 1.35 -3.06
C VAL A 172 -24.60 2.59 -2.35
N ALA A 173 -25.86 2.54 -1.94
CA ALA A 173 -26.51 3.66 -1.25
C ALA A 173 -25.82 4.05 0.07
N SER A 174 -25.26 3.07 0.80
CA SER A 174 -24.48 3.29 2.03
C SER A 174 -23.17 4.06 1.83
N LEU A 175 -22.78 4.35 0.58
CA LEU A 175 -21.65 5.24 0.25
C LEU A 175 -22.07 6.69 0.02
N ALA A 176 -23.35 7.03 0.22
CA ALA A 176 -23.81 8.40 0.18
C ALA A 176 -23.04 9.27 1.19
N PRO A 177 -22.83 10.57 0.89
CA PRO A 177 -22.16 11.45 1.81
C PRO A 177 -22.98 11.60 3.10
N VAL A 178 -22.28 11.54 4.22
CA VAL A 178 -22.78 11.84 5.54
C VAL A 178 -22.59 13.33 5.78
N SER A 179 -23.68 14.02 6.10
CA SER A 179 -23.65 15.44 6.46
C SER A 179 -22.77 15.67 7.69
N GLY A 180 -21.94 16.71 7.64
CA GLY A 180 -21.14 17.14 8.79
C GLY A 180 -19.71 16.61 8.84
N LEU A 181 -19.28 15.75 7.90
CA LEU A 181 -17.86 15.39 7.75
C LEU A 181 -17.13 16.46 6.94
N GLY A 182 -16.16 17.13 7.56
CA GLY A 182 -15.44 18.27 6.98
C GLY A 182 -14.01 17.94 6.55
N THR A 183 -13.36 16.97 7.19
CA THR A 183 -11.96 16.61 6.92
C THR A 183 -11.82 15.24 6.25
N TRP A 184 -10.65 15.00 5.65
CA TRP A 184 -10.40 13.70 5.02
C TRP A 184 -10.24 12.60 6.07
N GLU A 185 -9.64 12.94 7.20
CA GLU A 185 -9.43 12.08 8.36
C GLU A 185 -10.76 11.62 8.94
N GLU A 186 -11.72 12.54 9.15
CA GLU A 186 -13.07 12.22 9.61
C GLU A 186 -13.80 11.25 8.66
N VAL A 187 -13.66 11.44 7.35
CA VAL A 187 -14.23 10.52 6.35
C VAL A 187 -13.62 9.13 6.45
N ILE A 188 -12.30 9.03 6.61
CA ILE A 188 -11.61 7.75 6.75
C ILE A 188 -12.04 7.03 8.02
N ASP A 189 -12.10 7.74 9.14
CA ASP A 189 -12.48 7.17 10.43
C ASP A 189 -13.93 6.68 10.40
N TRP A 190 -14.84 7.46 9.79
CA TRP A 190 -16.22 7.03 9.58
C TRP A 190 -16.31 5.77 8.70
N CYS A 191 -15.65 5.75 7.54
CA CYS A 191 -15.61 4.56 6.67
C CYS A 191 -15.06 3.34 7.42
N ALA A 192 -14.01 3.53 8.23
CA ALA A 192 -13.36 2.46 8.99
C ALA A 192 -14.27 1.92 10.10
N SER A 193 -15.08 2.77 10.73
CA SER A 193 -16.08 2.34 11.72
C SER A 193 -17.28 1.66 11.08
N GLU A 194 -17.82 2.25 10.01
CA GLU A 194 -19.09 1.83 9.39
C GLU A 194 -18.91 0.53 8.61
N TRP A 195 -17.78 0.40 7.91
CA TRP A 195 -17.50 -0.77 7.08
C TRP A 195 -16.52 -1.70 7.78
N LYS A 196 -16.68 -1.91 9.09
CA LYS A 196 -15.88 -2.88 9.84
C LYS A 196 -16.46 -4.30 9.72
N GLY A 197 -15.60 -5.30 9.72
CA GLY A 197 -16.02 -6.70 9.83
C GLY A 197 -16.52 -7.32 8.53
N LYS A 198 -17.42 -8.30 8.64
CA LYS A 198 -17.74 -9.24 7.55
C LYS A 198 -19.19 -9.18 7.04
N SER A 199 -19.95 -8.13 7.39
CA SER A 199 -21.29 -7.96 6.82
C SER A 199 -21.17 -7.78 5.31
N SER A 200 -22.17 -8.28 4.56
CA SER A 200 -22.20 -8.11 3.10
C SER A 200 -22.05 -6.64 2.71
N ALA A 201 -22.69 -5.74 3.48
CA ALA A 201 -22.63 -4.29 3.26
C ALA A 201 -21.22 -3.74 3.41
N ALA A 202 -20.53 -4.09 4.49
CA ALA A 202 -19.16 -3.65 4.72
C ALA A 202 -18.21 -4.17 3.63
N VAL A 203 -18.34 -5.45 3.24
CA VAL A 203 -17.53 -6.05 2.17
C VAL A 203 -17.76 -5.32 0.84
N ALA A 204 -19.02 -5.10 0.45
CA ALA A 204 -19.34 -4.41 -0.79
C ALA A 204 -18.85 -2.96 -0.80
N CYS A 205 -19.03 -2.21 0.30
CA CYS A 205 -18.55 -0.85 0.44
C CYS A 205 -17.04 -0.75 0.26
N ARG A 206 -16.24 -1.62 0.93
CA ARG A 206 -14.78 -1.64 0.78
C ARG A 206 -14.34 -1.99 -0.65
N ALA A 207 -14.98 -2.99 -1.26
CA ALA A 207 -14.68 -3.40 -2.63
C ALA A 207 -15.01 -2.29 -3.65
N VAL A 208 -16.19 -1.69 -3.55
CA VAL A 208 -16.65 -0.60 -4.43
C VAL A 208 -15.80 0.65 -4.25
N TRP A 209 -15.60 1.11 -3.01
CA TRP A 209 -14.91 2.35 -2.73
C TRP A 209 -13.44 2.30 -3.13
N SER A 210 -12.73 1.20 -2.82
CA SER A 210 -11.32 1.03 -3.25
C SER A 210 -11.15 1.08 -4.77
N LEU A 211 -12.09 0.48 -5.50
CA LEU A 211 -12.08 0.50 -6.96
C LEU A 211 -12.47 1.87 -7.52
N ALA A 212 -13.51 2.51 -6.97
CA ALA A 212 -13.96 3.84 -7.37
C ALA A 212 -12.87 4.90 -7.15
N VAL A 213 -12.18 4.87 -6.00
CA VAL A 213 -11.02 5.73 -5.71
C VAL A 213 -9.91 5.51 -6.75
N SER A 214 -9.59 4.25 -7.05
CA SER A 214 -8.55 3.92 -8.02
C SER A 214 -8.88 4.38 -9.44
N LEU A 215 -10.11 4.13 -9.91
CA LEU A 215 -10.55 4.51 -11.25
C LEU A 215 -10.66 6.04 -11.38
N THR A 216 -11.20 6.70 -10.36
CA THR A 216 -11.27 8.17 -10.30
C THR A 216 -9.88 8.80 -10.33
N TRP A 217 -8.92 8.25 -9.59
CA TRP A 217 -7.54 8.73 -9.62
C TRP A 217 -6.89 8.56 -11.00
N ARG A 218 -7.10 7.40 -11.65
CA ARG A 218 -6.60 7.15 -13.01
C ARG A 218 -7.22 8.11 -14.03
N GLU A 219 -8.52 8.31 -13.96
CA GLU A 219 -9.24 9.25 -14.83
C GLU A 219 -8.74 10.69 -14.62
N ARG A 220 -8.55 11.12 -13.36
CA ARG A 220 -7.99 12.43 -13.03
C ARG A 220 -6.63 12.62 -13.68
N CYS A 221 -5.76 11.61 -13.60
CA CYS A 221 -4.44 11.66 -14.23
C CYS A 221 -4.56 11.72 -15.76
N ALA A 222 -5.45 10.92 -16.36
CA ALA A 222 -5.67 10.91 -17.81
C ALA A 222 -6.11 12.29 -18.33
N ARG A 223 -7.05 12.95 -17.64
CA ARG A 223 -7.53 14.29 -18.02
C ARG A 223 -6.46 15.37 -17.92
N LEU A 224 -5.60 15.31 -16.91
CA LEU A 224 -4.55 16.32 -16.72
C LEU A 224 -3.34 16.12 -17.65
N TYR A 225 -3.03 14.88 -18.03
CA TYR A 225 -1.90 14.57 -18.90
C TYR A 225 -2.32 14.29 -20.36
N GLY A 226 -3.50 14.77 -20.77
CA GLY A 226 -3.87 14.92 -22.18
C GLY A 226 -4.32 13.65 -22.91
N VAL A 227 -4.87 12.64 -22.21
CA VAL A 227 -5.50 11.49 -22.88
C VAL A 227 -6.88 11.91 -23.40
N GLN A 228 -7.11 11.82 -24.72
CA GLN A 228 -8.32 12.33 -25.41
C GLN A 228 -9.66 11.72 -24.95
N SER A 229 -9.66 10.56 -24.30
CA SER A 229 -10.89 9.90 -23.85
C SER A 229 -11.28 10.33 -22.44
N VAL A 230 -12.30 11.18 -22.32
CA VAL A 230 -12.90 11.58 -21.04
C VAL A 230 -14.02 10.61 -20.66
N LYS A 231 -13.85 9.88 -19.54
CA LYS A 231 -14.88 8.96 -19.04
C LYS A 231 -15.86 9.69 -18.13
N THR A 232 -17.16 9.45 -18.35
CA THR A 232 -18.23 9.96 -17.49
C THR A 232 -18.37 9.12 -16.21
N PRO A 233 -19.03 9.63 -15.15
CA PRO A 233 -19.34 8.83 -13.96
C PRO A 233 -20.02 7.51 -14.29
N GLY A 234 -20.98 7.51 -15.24
CA GLY A 234 -21.69 6.30 -15.66
C GLY A 234 -20.79 5.26 -16.33
N ILE A 235 -19.76 5.67 -17.08
CA ILE A 235 -18.76 4.74 -17.64
C ILE A 235 -17.95 4.09 -16.52
N LEU A 236 -17.43 4.89 -15.58
CA LEU A 236 -16.66 4.36 -14.45
C LEU A 236 -17.51 3.49 -13.53
N CYS A 237 -18.77 3.86 -13.30
CA CYS A 237 -19.73 3.06 -12.54
C CYS A 237 -19.94 1.67 -13.16
N ARG A 238 -20.09 1.58 -14.49
CA ARG A 238 -20.14 0.29 -15.20
C ARG A 238 -18.82 -0.48 -15.14
N GLU A 239 -17.68 0.20 -15.16
CA GLU A 239 -16.38 -0.45 -14.97
C GLU A 239 -16.25 -1.03 -13.56
N VAL A 240 -16.74 -0.34 -12.54
CA VAL A 240 -16.82 -0.85 -11.16
C VAL A 240 -17.64 -2.14 -11.13
N GLY A 241 -18.87 -2.11 -11.66
CA GLY A 241 -19.74 -3.28 -11.73
C GLY A 241 -19.08 -4.46 -12.44
N ARG A 242 -18.52 -4.24 -13.64
CA ARG A 242 -17.84 -5.30 -14.42
C ARG A 242 -16.71 -5.97 -13.66
N VAL A 243 -15.83 -5.19 -13.03
CA VAL A 243 -14.69 -5.74 -12.28
C VAL A 243 -15.16 -6.52 -11.05
N LEU A 244 -16.16 -6.02 -10.34
CA LEU A 244 -16.71 -6.70 -9.16
C LEU A 244 -17.44 -7.99 -9.54
N LYS A 245 -18.21 -7.99 -10.64
CA LYS A 245 -18.86 -9.20 -11.16
C LYS A 245 -17.84 -10.28 -11.54
N TRP A 246 -16.82 -9.90 -12.32
CA TRP A 246 -15.75 -10.82 -12.68
C TRP A 246 -15.02 -11.38 -11.44
N ARG A 247 -14.81 -10.55 -10.41
CA ARG A 247 -14.22 -11.03 -9.16
C ARG A 247 -15.13 -11.94 -8.36
N ALA A 248 -16.44 -11.69 -8.37
CA ALA A 248 -17.41 -12.56 -7.71
C ALA A 248 -17.43 -13.97 -8.34
N GLU A 249 -17.13 -14.12 -9.62
CA GLU A 249 -17.03 -15.43 -10.27
C GLU A 249 -15.88 -16.30 -9.72
N ILE A 250 -14.85 -15.68 -9.13
CA ILE A 250 -13.66 -16.37 -8.59
C ILE A 250 -13.56 -16.31 -7.05
N ASP A 251 -14.43 -15.56 -6.39
CA ASP A 251 -14.46 -15.36 -4.93
C ASP A 251 -15.89 -15.53 -4.41
N PHE A 252 -16.17 -16.72 -3.87
CA PHE A 252 -17.49 -17.11 -3.38
C PHE A 252 -18.01 -16.20 -2.26
N ASP A 253 -17.12 -15.74 -1.37
CA ASP A 253 -17.52 -14.85 -0.27
C ASP A 253 -17.89 -13.46 -0.78
N LEU A 254 -17.15 -12.96 -1.77
CA LEU A 254 -17.51 -11.73 -2.46
C LEU A 254 -18.83 -11.89 -3.23
N GLN A 255 -19.02 -13.02 -3.93
CA GLN A 255 -20.26 -13.30 -4.65
C GLN A 255 -21.48 -13.24 -3.73
N LYS A 256 -21.42 -13.93 -2.58
CA LYS A 256 -22.49 -13.92 -1.58
C LYS A 256 -22.76 -12.51 -1.04
N SER A 257 -21.70 -11.74 -0.82
CA SER A 257 -21.81 -10.36 -0.32
C SER A 257 -22.46 -9.44 -1.36
N LEU A 258 -22.06 -9.54 -2.63
CA LEU A 258 -22.63 -8.74 -3.71
C LEU A 258 -24.04 -9.17 -4.08
N SER A 259 -24.41 -10.45 -3.97
CA SER A 259 -25.79 -10.89 -4.22
C SER A 259 -26.77 -10.41 -3.15
N ALA A 260 -26.27 -10.17 -1.93
CA ALA A 260 -27.08 -9.66 -0.83
C ALA A 260 -27.37 -8.15 -0.94
N ILE A 261 -26.71 -7.44 -1.86
CA ILE A 261 -26.85 -6.00 -2.05
C ILE A 261 -27.16 -5.75 -3.51
N ARG A 262 -28.30 -5.11 -3.79
CA ARG A 262 -28.56 -4.64 -5.16
C ARG A 262 -27.55 -3.52 -5.47
N LEU A 263 -26.44 -3.88 -6.11
CA LEU A 263 -25.55 -2.92 -6.71
C LEU A 263 -26.28 -2.29 -7.89
N GLY A 264 -26.53 -0.97 -7.87
CA GLY A 264 -27.24 -0.29 -8.96
C GLY A 264 -26.47 -0.27 -10.29
N CYS A 265 -25.21 -0.72 -10.28
CA CYS A 265 -24.33 -0.80 -11.43
C CYS A 265 -24.18 -2.21 -12.04
N LEU A 266 -24.84 -3.21 -11.45
CA LEU A 266 -24.90 -4.61 -11.91
C LEU A 266 -26.29 -4.92 -12.49
#